data_AF-A0A238WR02-F1
#
_entry.id   AF-A0A238WR02-F1
#
_cell.length_a   1.000
_cell.length_b   1.000
_cell.length_c   1.000
_cell.angle_alpha   90.00
_cell.angle_beta   90.00
_cell.angle_gamma   90.00
#
_symmetry.space_group_name_H-M   'P 1'
#
loop_
_entity.id
_entity.type
_entity.pdbx_description
1 polymer ?
#
loop_
_entity_poly.entity_id
_entity_poly.type
_entity_poly.pdbx_seq_one_letter_code
_entity_poly.pdbx_strand_id
1 'polypeptide(L)'
;MTHFASTAAQLDACRRCAMPILVALDEGIVVRVDLLPLASIGAQVEALAAGIPTYARLHDGQLAYRCSTRLSDPRMTERVHARHACTTRRTA
;
A
#
# COMPACT_ATOMS: atom_id res chain seq x y z
N MET A 1 -20.83 -9.86 -13.77
CA MET A 1 -20.03 -9.34 -12.65
C MET A 1 -18.66 -9.00 -13.20
N THR A 2 -18.33 -7.71 -13.31
CA THR A 2 -17.02 -7.27 -13.78
C THR A 2 -16.03 -7.50 -12.63
N HIS A 3 -15.15 -8.48 -12.76
CA HIS A 3 -14.08 -8.69 -11.79
C HIS A 3 -13.13 -7.50 -11.88
N PHE A 4 -13.07 -6.70 -10.81
CA PHE A 4 -12.06 -5.67 -10.66
C PHE A 4 -10.70 -6.35 -10.57
N ALA A 5 -9.87 -6.16 -11.59
CA ALA A 5 -8.57 -6.82 -11.69
C ALA A 5 -7.61 -6.22 -10.65
N SER A 6 -7.28 -7.00 -9.64
CA SER A 6 -6.16 -6.74 -8.74
C SER A 6 -4.97 -7.59 -9.17
N THR A 7 -3.80 -6.98 -9.30
CA THR A 7 -2.57 -7.68 -9.69
C THR A 7 -1.71 -7.95 -8.46
N ALA A 8 -0.88 -9.00 -8.53
CA ALA A 8 0.18 -9.19 -7.56
C ALA A 8 1.12 -7.97 -7.55
N ALA A 9 1.58 -7.58 -6.36
CA ALA A 9 2.52 -6.50 -6.18
C ALA A 9 3.89 -6.87 -6.75
N GLN A 10 4.47 -5.96 -7.52
CA GLN A 10 5.81 -6.07 -8.08
C GLN A 10 6.75 -5.08 -7.41
N LEU A 11 8.01 -5.48 -7.22
CA LEU A 11 9.06 -4.59 -6.75
C LEU A 11 9.43 -3.61 -7.87
N ASP A 12 9.47 -2.33 -7.55
CA ASP A 12 9.92 -1.25 -8.43
C ASP A 12 10.73 -0.23 -7.61
N ALA A 13 11.28 0.78 -8.28
CA ALA A 13 11.91 1.93 -7.65
C ALA A 13 11.12 3.21 -7.97
N CYS A 14 10.87 4.03 -6.95
CA CYS A 14 10.23 5.31 -7.15
C CYS A 14 11.13 6.21 -8.02
N ARG A 15 10.64 6.62 -9.20
CA ARG A 15 11.42 7.46 -10.14
C ARG A 15 11.82 8.84 -9.58
N ARG A 16 11.24 9.26 -8.45
CA ARG A 16 11.52 10.55 -7.82
C ARG A 16 12.59 10.45 -6.74
N CYS A 17 12.48 9.49 -5.82
CA CYS A 17 13.39 9.34 -4.68
C CYS A 17 14.31 8.11 -4.75
N ALA A 18 14.20 7.30 -5.81
CA ALA A 18 14.90 6.03 -6.01
C ALA A 18 14.67 4.96 -4.94
N MET A 19 13.79 5.21 -3.96
CA MET A 19 13.45 4.25 -2.92
C MET A 19 12.70 3.05 -3.51
N PRO A 20 12.96 1.83 -3.02
CA PRO A 20 12.22 0.65 -3.42
C PRO A 20 10.76 0.73 -2.94
N ILE A 21 9.83 0.41 -3.83
CA ILE A 21 8.39 0.44 -3.61
C ILE A 21 7.73 -0.83 -4.15
N LEU A 22 6.53 -1.12 -3.68
CA LEU A 22 5.67 -2.12 -4.29
C LEU A 22 4.61 -1.44 -5.16
N VAL A 23 4.40 -1.98 -6.36
CA VAL A 23 3.42 -1.47 -7.33
C VAL A 23 2.44 -2.58 -7.70
N ALA A 24 1.15 -2.27 -7.66
CA ALA A 24 0.08 -3.17 -8.07
C ALA A 24 -1.05 -2.38 -8.73
N LEU A 25 -1.98 -3.09 -9.37
CA LEU A 25 -3.32 -2.58 -9.62
C LEU A 25 -4.23 -3.05 -8.49
N ASP A 26 -4.97 -2.12 -7.89
CA ASP A 26 -6.09 -2.41 -6.99
C ASP A 26 -7.33 -1.78 -7.61
N GLU A 27 -8.32 -2.60 -7.94
CA GLU A 27 -9.55 -2.16 -8.61
C GLU A 27 -9.31 -1.32 -9.89
N GLY A 28 -8.24 -1.64 -10.64
CA GLY A 28 -7.85 -0.93 -11.88
C GLY A 28 -7.05 0.36 -11.64
N ILE A 29 -6.78 0.73 -10.39
CA ILE A 29 -6.00 1.91 -10.02
C ILE A 29 -4.57 1.48 -9.71
N VAL A 30 -3.58 2.20 -10.25
CA VAL A 30 -2.17 1.97 -9.93
C VAL A 30 -1.90 2.40 -8.48
N VAL A 31 -1.63 1.42 -7.64
CA VAL A 31 -1.24 1.58 -6.24
C VAL A 31 0.28 1.50 -6.12
N ARG A 32 0.84 2.42 -5.33
CA ARG A 32 2.27 2.45 -4.98
C ARG A 32 2.38 2.55 -3.47
N VAL A 33 3.05 1.59 -2.86
CA VAL A 33 3.24 1.53 -1.40
C VAL A 33 4.70 1.34 -1.04
N ASP A 34 5.06 1.72 0.17
CA ASP A 34 6.42 1.50 0.67
C ASP A 34 6.73 0.00 0.75
N LEU A 35 7.98 -0.38 0.45
CA LEU A 35 8.40 -1.79 0.49
C LEU A 35 8.27 -2.39 1.89
N LEU A 36 8.58 -1.60 2.93
CA LEU A 36 8.53 -2.06 4.31
C LEU A 36 7.11 -1.91 4.85
N PRO A 37 6.57 -2.95 5.52
CA PRO A 37 5.30 -2.83 6.21
C PRO A 37 5.42 -1.93 7.43
N LEU A 38 4.31 -1.31 7.83
CA LEU A 38 4.15 -0.57 9.06
C LEU A 38 4.37 -1.52 10.25
N ALA A 39 5.28 -1.13 11.14
CA ALA A 39 5.83 -2.00 12.17
C ALA A 39 4.83 -2.37 13.29
N SER A 40 3.75 -1.62 13.46
CA SER A 40 2.79 -1.81 14.55
C SER A 40 1.41 -1.29 14.20
N ILE A 41 0.41 -1.67 15.00
CA ILE A 41 -0.93 -1.07 14.94
C ILE A 41 -0.85 0.43 15.22
N GLY A 42 0.02 0.88 16.13
CA GLY A 42 0.24 2.30 16.40
C GLY A 42 0.66 3.07 15.13
N ALA A 43 1.65 2.56 14.39
CA ALA A 43 2.09 3.17 13.13
C ALA A 43 0.99 3.19 12.06
N GLN A 44 0.10 2.20 12.05
CA GLN A 44 -1.08 2.19 11.17
C GLN A 44 -2.09 3.27 11.54
N VAL A 45 -2.38 3.43 12.84
CA VAL A 45 -3.26 4.48 13.34
C VAL A 45 -2.68 5.86 13.05
N GLU A 46 -1.38 6.06 13.25
CA GLU A 46 -0.68 7.31 12.92
C GLU A 46 -0.77 7.64 11.43
N ALA A 47 -0.54 6.66 10.55
CA ALA A 47 -0.67 6.84 9.11
C ALA A 47 -2.11 7.24 8.72
N LEU A 48 -3.12 6.57 9.28
CA LEU A 48 -4.53 6.90 9.04
C LEU A 48 -4.89 8.29 9.58
N ALA A 49 -4.42 8.65 10.77
CA ALA A 49 -4.61 9.98 11.36
C ALA A 49 -3.96 11.08 10.52
N ALA A 50 -2.84 10.78 9.86
CA ALA A 50 -2.19 11.66 8.89
C ALA A 50 -2.86 11.68 7.51
N GLY A 51 -3.98 10.96 7.32
CA GLY A 51 -4.68 10.87 6.04
C GLY A 51 -3.94 10.06 4.97
N ILE A 52 -2.98 9.22 5.36
CA ILE A 52 -2.19 8.38 4.45
C ILE A 52 -2.95 7.07 4.21
N PRO A 53 -3.34 6.76 2.96
CA PRO A 53 -3.97 5.49 2.63
C PRO A 53 -3.06 4.31 2.98
N THR A 54 -3.62 3.24 3.53
CA THR A 54 -2.89 2.00 3.85
C THR A 54 -3.45 0.82 3.07
N TYR A 55 -2.59 -0.14 2.75
CA TYR A 55 -2.92 -1.32 1.95
C TYR A 55 -2.41 -2.58 2.65
N ALA A 56 -3.23 -3.63 2.72
CA ALA A 56 -2.78 -4.93 3.17
C ALA A 56 -2.16 -5.70 1.99
N ARG A 57 -1.03 -6.35 2.22
CA ARG A 57 -0.47 -7.31 1.25
C ARG A 57 -1.00 -8.70 1.56
N LEU A 58 -1.84 -9.23 0.67
CA LEU A 58 -2.47 -10.54 0.81
C LEU A 58 -1.49 -11.69 0.52
N HIS A 59 -1.88 -12.92 0.85
CA HIS A 59 -1.04 -14.12 0.67
C HIS A 59 -0.66 -14.39 -0.80
N ASP A 60 -1.52 -14.02 -1.74
CA ASP A 60 -1.27 -14.12 -3.18
C ASP A 60 -0.43 -12.95 -3.73
N GLY A 61 0.02 -12.06 -2.84
CA GLY A 61 0.85 -10.90 -3.16
C GLY A 61 0.07 -9.69 -3.64
N GLN A 62 -1.26 -9.74 -3.73
CA GLN A 62 -2.07 -8.57 -4.09
C GLN A 62 -2.03 -7.49 -3.00
N LEU A 63 -2.28 -6.24 -3.38
CA LEU A 63 -2.52 -5.14 -2.46
C LEU A 63 -4.02 -4.85 -2.41
N ALA A 64 -4.57 -4.80 -1.20
CA ALA A 64 -5.96 -4.43 -0.98
C ALA A 64 -6.02 -3.16 -0.14
N TYR A 65 -6.74 -2.15 -0.62
CA TYR A 65 -6.97 -0.94 0.16
C TYR A 65 -7.67 -1.25 1.49
N ARG A 66 -7.16 -0.67 2.58
CA ARG A 66 -7.75 -0.77 3.92
C ARG A 66 -8.61 0.45 4.20
N CYS A 67 -9.89 0.20 4.38
CA CYS A 67 -10.87 1.16 4.86
C CYS A 67 -11.56 0.62 6.12
N SER A 68 -12.35 1.46 6.80
CA SER A 68 -13.04 1.11 8.05
C SER A 68 -13.86 -0.18 7.98
N THR A 69 -14.40 -0.52 6.80
CA THR A 69 -15.20 -1.74 6.58
C THR A 69 -14.35 -2.99 6.33
N ARG A 70 -13.06 -2.83 6.01
CA ARG A 70 -12.11 -3.93 5.72
C ARG A 70 -11.10 -4.18 6.85
N LEU A 71 -11.07 -3.35 7.90
CA LEU A 71 -10.19 -3.54 9.06
C LEU A 71 -10.49 -4.81 9.86
N SER A 72 -11.75 -5.27 9.84
CA SER A 72 -12.21 -6.47 10.54
C SER A 72 -11.90 -7.77 9.78
N ASP A 73 -11.39 -7.68 8.55
CA ASP A 73 -11.09 -8.86 7.73
C ASP A 73 -9.81 -9.53 8.28
N PRO A 74 -9.89 -10.79 8.77
CA PRO A 74 -8.73 -11.48 9.32
C PRO A 74 -7.64 -11.72 8.26
N ARG A 75 -7.95 -11.67 6.96
CA ARG A 75 -6.96 -11.78 5.87
C ARG A 75 -6.11 -10.51 5.71
N MET A 76 -6.49 -9.40 6.34
CA MET A 76 -5.81 -8.10 6.25
C MET A 76 -4.98 -7.76 7.48
N THR A 77 -4.66 -8.77 8.31
CA THR A 77 -4.02 -8.59 9.60
C THR A 77 -2.49 -8.53 9.53
N GLU A 78 -1.88 -9.03 8.45
CA GLU A 78 -0.42 -9.11 8.32
C GLU A 78 0.10 -8.30 7.13
N ARG A 79 1.24 -7.63 7.32
CA ARG A 79 1.98 -6.85 6.30
C ARG A 79 1.16 -5.70 5.68
N VAL A 80 0.89 -4.70 6.49
CA VAL A 80 0.22 -3.46 6.08
C VAL A 80 1.26 -2.47 5.60
N HIS A 81 1.08 -1.90 4.42
CA HIS A 81 1.98 -0.92 3.82
C HIS A 81 1.29 0.44 3.76
N ALA A 82 2.04 1.52 3.99
CA ALA A 82 1.57 2.87 3.72
C ALA A 82 1.69 3.17 2.23
N ARG A 83 0.76 3.99 1.70
CA ARG A 83 0.92 4.58 0.37
C ARG A 83 2.24 5.34 0.31
N HIS A 84 3.02 5.06 -0.72
CA HIS A 84 4.29 5.74 -0.92
C HIS A 84 4.04 7.23 -1.19
N ALA A 85 4.47 8.07 -0.26
CA ALA A 85 4.42 9.52 -0.37
C ALA A 85 5.84 10.06 -0.59
N CYS A 86 6.17 10.41 -1.82
CA CYS A 86 7.49 10.93 -2.14
C CYS A 86 7.66 12.36 -1.58
N THR A 87 8.39 12.49 -0.47
CA THR A 87 8.67 13.77 0.20
C THR A 87 9.77 14.58 -0.50
N THR A 88 10.66 13.94 -1.25
CA THR A 88 11.66 14.62 -2.08
C THR A 88 11.07 15.04 -3.43
N ARG A 89 11.12 16.34 -3.73
CA ARG A 89 11.21 16.80 -5.12
C ARG A 89 12.67 16.59 -5.53
N ARG A 90 12.92 15.95 -6.67
CA ARG A 90 14.21 16.14 -7.34
C ARG A 90 14.31 17.64 -7.61
N THR A 91 15.16 18.34 -6.87
CA THR A 91 15.77 19.56 -7.40
C THR A 91 16.53 19.11 -8.64
N ALA A 92 16.02 19.53 -9.79
CA ALA A 92 16.69 19.39 -11.07
C ALA A 92 17.99 20.19 -11.07
#